data_AF-D6LIV8-F1
#
_entry.id   AF-D6LIV8-F1
#
_cell.length_a   1.000
_cell.length_b   1.000
_cell.length_c   1.000
_cell.angle_alpha   90.00
_cell.angle_beta   90.00
_cell.angle_gamma   90.00
#
_symmetry.space_group_name_H-M   'P 1'
#
loop_
_entity.id
_entity.type
_entity.pdbx_description
1 polymer ?
#
loop_
_entity_poly.entity_id
_entity_poly.type
_entity_poly.pdbx_seq_one_letter_code
_entity_poly.pdbx_strand_id
1 'polypeptide(L)'
;MKKILLFCLFLVLSLGAFAQKIKSDGKPHFDKILWELWDVEQDKAYSRRNLIFQVVKIDNDYYLTDSYYPKEWKKKIKTADRSNYQKLKIYKNLYLMDNNGNIYGYDLAKKKPVLIDKDLNILEYFKIYEQ
;
A
#
# COMPACT_ATOMS: atom_id res chain seq x y z
N MET A 1 25.27 -37.72 11.79
CA MET A 1 23.86 -37.29 11.94
C MET A 1 23.70 -35.82 12.34
N LYS A 2 24.48 -35.26 13.29
CA LYS A 2 24.39 -33.82 13.67
C LYS A 2 24.62 -32.83 12.51
N LYS A 3 25.53 -33.14 11.57
CA LYS A 3 25.84 -32.26 10.42
C LYS A 3 24.70 -32.14 9.40
N ILE A 4 23.92 -33.21 9.21
CA ILE A 4 22.76 -33.22 8.30
C ILE A 4 21.62 -32.40 8.89
N LEU A 5 21.37 -32.52 10.20
CA LEU A 5 20.36 -31.73 10.90
C LEU A 5 20.64 -30.23 10.82
N LEU A 6 21.92 -29.83 10.99
CA LEU A 6 22.34 -28.43 10.89
C LEU A 6 22.16 -27.86 9.47
N PHE A 7 22.42 -28.67 8.45
CA PHE A 7 22.25 -28.28 7.04
C PHE A 7 20.78 -28.12 6.66
N CYS A 8 19.91 -29.03 7.15
CA CYS A 8 18.46 -28.89 7.00
C CYS A 8 17.91 -27.65 7.73
N LEU A 9 18.44 -27.34 8.92
CA LEU A 9 18.08 -26.14 9.66
C LEU A 9 18.47 -24.87 8.89
N PHE A 10 19.67 -24.85 8.29
CA PHE A 10 20.16 -23.73 7.49
C PHE A 10 19.33 -23.52 6.22
N LEU A 11 18.91 -24.60 5.56
CA LEU A 11 18.00 -24.55 4.41
C LEU A 11 16.63 -23.98 4.82
N VAL A 12 15.99 -24.52 5.86
CA VAL A 12 14.67 -24.04 6.33
C VAL A 12 14.71 -22.58 6.78
N LEU A 13 15.79 -22.15 7.45
CA LEU A 13 15.99 -20.76 7.85
C LEU A 13 16.27 -19.85 6.65
N SER A 14 16.99 -20.32 5.62
CA SER A 14 17.24 -19.55 4.39
C SER A 14 15.98 -19.39 3.52
N LEU A 15 15.05 -20.34 3.58
CA LEU A 15 13.74 -20.26 2.93
C LEU A 15 12.79 -19.26 3.62
N GLY A 16 13.07 -18.86 4.85
CA GLY A 16 12.28 -17.87 5.60
C GLY A 16 12.58 -16.41 5.25
N ALA A 17 13.62 -16.13 4.44
CA ALA A 17 14.06 -14.78 4.12
C ALA A 17 13.49 -14.21 2.81
N PHE A 18 12.52 -14.87 2.18
CA PHE A 18 11.85 -14.31 1.01
C PHE A 18 10.86 -13.23 1.46
N ALA A 19 11.08 -11.99 1.01
CA ALA A 19 10.12 -10.91 1.17
C ALA A 19 8.75 -11.38 0.66
N GLN A 20 7.71 -11.25 1.49
CA GLN A 20 6.37 -11.73 1.16
C GLN A 20 5.86 -10.94 -0.04
N LYS A 21 5.57 -11.62 -1.16
CA LYS A 21 4.97 -10.98 -2.34
C LYS A 21 3.46 -10.83 -2.19
N ILE A 22 2.91 -9.74 -2.69
CA ILE A 22 1.46 -9.56 -2.76
C ILE A 22 0.86 -10.58 -3.75
N LYS A 23 -0.29 -11.15 -3.39
CA LYS A 23 -1.07 -12.01 -4.28
C LYS A 23 -2.18 -11.19 -4.92
N SER A 24 -2.46 -11.45 -6.20
CA SER A 24 -3.54 -10.80 -6.96
C SER A 24 -4.53 -11.83 -7.49
N ASP A 25 -5.80 -11.45 -7.52
CA ASP A 25 -6.87 -12.17 -8.23
C ASP A 25 -7.10 -11.63 -9.66
N GLY A 26 -6.19 -10.76 -10.15
CA GLY A 26 -6.28 -10.12 -11.46
C GLY A 26 -7.19 -8.89 -11.50
N LYS A 27 -7.67 -8.39 -10.35
CA LYS A 27 -8.49 -7.16 -10.27
C LYS A 27 -7.75 -6.04 -9.52
N PRO A 28 -8.03 -4.76 -9.85
CA PRO A 28 -7.32 -3.62 -9.24
C PRO A 28 -7.76 -3.28 -7.81
N HIS A 29 -8.98 -3.64 -7.40
CA HIS A 29 -9.56 -3.31 -6.08
C HIS A 29 -9.42 -1.84 -5.67
N PHE A 30 -9.45 -0.92 -6.65
CA PHE A 30 -9.36 0.52 -6.38
C PHE A 30 -10.49 1.02 -5.47
N ASP A 31 -11.65 0.38 -5.51
CA ASP A 31 -12.77 0.64 -4.61
C ASP A 31 -12.41 0.49 -3.13
N LYS A 32 -11.42 -0.35 -2.78
CA LYS A 32 -10.99 -0.64 -1.40
C LYS A 32 -9.92 0.30 -0.87
N ILE A 33 -9.31 1.09 -1.76
CA ILE A 33 -8.18 1.97 -1.44
C ILE A 33 -8.52 3.44 -1.63
N LEU A 34 -9.44 3.74 -2.54
CA LEU A 34 -9.84 5.11 -2.83
C LEU A 34 -10.69 5.71 -1.71
N TRP A 35 -10.35 6.93 -1.32
CA TRP A 35 -11.05 7.73 -0.32
C TRP A 35 -11.01 7.13 1.09
N GLU A 36 -10.06 6.23 1.34
CA GLU A 36 -9.76 5.70 2.67
C GLU A 36 -8.56 6.46 3.24
N LEU A 37 -8.65 6.86 4.51
CA LEU A 37 -7.51 7.45 5.22
C LEU A 37 -6.61 6.33 5.71
N TRP A 38 -5.35 6.35 5.29
CA TRP A 38 -4.38 5.32 5.65
C TRP A 38 -3.46 5.84 6.73
N ASP A 39 -3.20 5.01 7.71
CA ASP A 39 -2.16 5.22 8.70
C ASP A 39 -1.23 4.00 8.69
N VAL A 40 0.04 4.25 8.97
CA VAL A 40 1.03 3.18 9.11
C VAL A 40 0.63 2.32 10.30
N GLU A 41 0.65 1.00 10.10
CA GLU A 41 0.52 0.09 11.23
C GLU A 41 1.78 0.21 12.10
N GLN A 42 1.76 1.08 13.11
CA GLN A 42 2.89 1.26 14.02
C GLN A 42 3.29 -0.09 14.63
N ASP A 43 4.48 -0.57 14.26
CA ASP A 43 5.20 -1.51 15.10
C ASP A 43 5.88 -0.70 16.21
N LYS A 44 5.73 -1.13 17.46
CA LYS A 44 6.05 -0.35 18.69
C LYS A 44 7.49 0.18 18.78
N ALA A 45 8.37 -0.18 17.84
CA ALA A 45 9.81 0.06 17.88
C ALA A 45 10.30 1.26 17.05
N TYR A 46 9.49 1.85 16.16
CA TYR A 46 9.96 2.95 15.31
C TYR A 46 8.95 4.07 15.17
N SER A 47 9.30 5.24 15.70
CA SER A 47 8.63 6.51 15.40
C SER A 47 8.95 6.95 13.97
N ARG A 48 8.46 6.21 12.98
CA ARG A 48 8.41 6.75 11.61
C ARG A 48 7.26 7.76 11.58
N ARG A 49 7.53 8.86 10.87
CA ARG A 49 6.64 10.00 10.63
C ARG A 49 5.19 9.51 10.49
N ASN A 50 4.24 10.23 11.09
CA ASN A 50 2.81 10.05 10.86
C ASN A 50 2.51 10.19 9.36
N LEU A 51 2.69 9.11 8.60
CA LEU A 51 2.41 9.03 7.18
C LEU A 51 0.92 8.72 7.05
N ILE A 52 0.12 9.72 7.40
CA ILE A 52 -1.30 9.69 7.14
C ILE A 52 -1.49 10.23 5.73
N PHE A 53 -2.07 9.41 4.85
CA PHE A 53 -2.35 9.81 3.49
C PHE A 53 -3.60 9.15 2.96
N GLN A 54 -4.14 9.71 1.89
CA GLN A 54 -5.33 9.23 1.21
C GLN A 54 -5.05 9.14 -0.29
N VAL A 55 -5.62 8.12 -0.93
CA VAL A 55 -5.67 8.04 -2.39
C VAL A 55 -7.03 8.54 -2.85
N VAL A 56 -7.05 9.58 -3.69
CA VAL A 56 -8.30 10.13 -4.25
C VAL A 56 -8.34 9.98 -5.77
N LYS A 57 -9.55 9.90 -6.33
CA LYS A 57 -9.78 9.94 -7.77
C LYS A 57 -10.46 11.24 -8.14
N ILE A 58 -9.85 12.03 -9.01
CA ILE A 58 -10.43 13.27 -9.54
C ILE A 58 -10.52 13.13 -11.05
N ASP A 59 -11.75 13.20 -11.56
CA ASP A 59 -12.08 12.92 -12.95
C ASP A 59 -11.56 11.52 -13.36
N ASN A 60 -10.54 11.49 -14.22
CA ASN A 60 -9.92 10.26 -14.73
C ASN A 60 -8.56 9.94 -14.09
N ASP A 61 -8.08 10.80 -13.20
CA ASP A 61 -6.74 10.68 -12.60
C ASP A 61 -6.81 10.28 -11.13
N TYR A 62 -5.69 9.73 -10.66
CA TYR A 62 -5.48 9.27 -9.29
C TYR A 62 -4.40 10.12 -8.62
N TYR A 63 -4.60 10.42 -7.34
CA TYR A 63 -3.68 11.27 -6.58
C TYR A 63 -3.49 10.73 -5.17
N LEU A 64 -2.27 10.84 -4.67
CA LEU A 64 -1.92 10.71 -3.25
C LEU A 64 -1.95 12.10 -2.63
N THR A 65 -2.50 12.23 -1.43
CA THR A 65 -2.55 13.48 -0.66
C THR A 65 -2.42 13.18 0.82
N ASP A 66 -1.80 14.08 1.57
CA ASP A 66 -1.75 14.06 3.05
C ASP A 66 -2.96 14.76 3.68
N SER A 67 -3.86 15.31 2.86
CA SER A 67 -5.14 15.88 3.30
C SER A 67 -6.22 14.81 3.34
N TYR A 68 -7.10 14.90 4.34
CA TYR A 68 -8.23 13.98 4.47
C TYR A 68 -9.50 14.57 3.84
N TYR A 69 -10.11 13.81 2.94
CA TYR A 69 -11.41 14.12 2.36
C TYR A 69 -12.41 12.99 2.62
N PRO A 70 -13.53 13.27 3.33
CA PRO A 70 -14.60 12.29 3.52
C PRO A 70 -15.15 11.77 2.21
N LYS A 71 -15.65 10.53 2.19
CA LYS A 71 -16.20 9.89 0.98
C LYS A 71 -17.37 10.68 0.39
N GLU A 72 -18.16 11.38 1.20
CA GLU A 72 -19.26 12.22 0.69
C GLU A 72 -18.75 13.41 -0.14
N TRP A 73 -17.49 13.82 0.03
CA TRP A 73 -16.91 14.99 -0.62
C TRP A 73 -16.40 14.71 -2.05
N LYS A 74 -16.55 13.47 -2.55
CA LYS A 74 -16.23 13.08 -3.94
C LYS A 74 -16.71 14.07 -4.99
N LYS A 75 -17.89 14.68 -4.80
CA LYS A 75 -18.47 15.66 -5.75
C LYS A 75 -17.82 17.04 -5.65
N LYS A 76 -17.30 17.43 -4.49
CA LYS A 76 -16.74 18.76 -4.19
C LYS A 76 -15.23 18.83 -4.35
N ILE A 77 -14.54 17.69 -4.42
CA ILE A 77 -13.07 17.62 -4.51
C ILE A 77 -12.46 18.41 -5.67
N LYS A 78 -13.25 18.70 -6.72
CA LYS A 78 -12.78 19.44 -7.90
C LYS A 78 -12.20 20.81 -7.55
N THR A 79 -12.72 21.45 -6.49
CA THR A 79 -12.30 22.77 -6.03
C THR A 79 -11.26 22.72 -4.90
N ALA A 80 -10.80 21.53 -4.49
CA ALA A 80 -9.78 21.41 -3.47
C ALA A 80 -8.44 21.96 -3.97
N ASP A 81 -7.66 22.57 -3.09
CA ASP A 81 -6.25 22.87 -3.36
C ASP A 81 -5.50 21.56 -3.62
N ARG A 82 -4.65 21.57 -4.65
CA ARG A 82 -3.89 20.40 -5.12
C ARG A 82 -2.38 20.62 -5.04
N SER A 83 -1.94 21.68 -4.37
CA SER A 83 -0.53 22.06 -4.23
C SER A 83 0.34 20.92 -3.67
N ASN A 84 -0.22 20.07 -2.80
CA ASN A 84 0.40 18.90 -2.16
C ASN A 84 0.06 17.56 -2.82
N TYR A 85 -0.66 17.55 -3.96
CA TYR A 85 -1.09 16.29 -4.57
C TYR A 85 0.02 15.66 -5.40
N GLN A 86 0.26 14.37 -5.16
CA GLN A 86 1.14 13.58 -6.01
C GLN A 86 0.31 12.74 -6.97
N LYS A 87 0.44 12.99 -8.28
CA LYS A 87 -0.26 12.21 -9.31
C LYS A 87 0.26 10.77 -9.35
N LEU A 88 -0.66 9.82 -9.37
CA LEU A 88 -0.40 8.38 -9.45
C LEU A 88 -0.72 7.86 -10.86
N LYS A 89 0.04 6.84 -11.29
CA LYS A 89 -0.15 6.15 -12.57
C LYS A 89 -0.66 4.73 -12.32
N ILE A 90 -1.49 4.23 -13.22
CA ILE A 90 -1.91 2.82 -13.18
C ILE A 90 -0.69 1.94 -13.51
N TYR A 91 -0.37 1.01 -12.63
CA TYR A 91 0.71 0.03 -12.79
C TYR A 91 0.13 -1.38 -12.95
N LYS A 92 0.54 -2.08 -14.00
CA LYS A 92 0.10 -3.44 -14.36
C LYS A 92 -1.43 -3.60 -14.43
N ASN A 93 -2.20 -2.52 -14.64
CA ASN A 93 -3.68 -2.48 -14.58
C ASN A 93 -4.29 -2.87 -13.22
N LEU A 94 -3.48 -3.00 -12.18
CA LEU A 94 -3.89 -3.53 -10.88
C LEU A 94 -3.59 -2.59 -9.71
N TYR A 95 -2.59 -1.74 -9.85
CA TYR A 95 -2.05 -0.94 -8.76
C TYR A 95 -1.91 0.52 -9.17
N LEU A 96 -1.61 1.38 -8.19
CA LEU A 96 -1.29 2.78 -8.41
C LEU A 96 0.16 3.02 -8.03
N MET A 97 0.93 3.71 -8.87
CA MET A 97 2.36 3.96 -8.66
C MET A 97 2.63 5.46 -8.60
N ASP A 98 3.44 5.88 -7.63
CA ASP A 98 3.93 7.25 -7.55
C ASP A 98 5.17 7.50 -8.44
N ASN A 99 5.66 8.74 -8.48
CA ASN A 99 6.83 9.08 -9.27
C ASN A 99 8.15 8.52 -8.71
N ASN A 100 8.16 8.07 -7.45
CA ASN A 100 9.32 7.45 -6.80
C ASN A 100 9.39 5.93 -7.04
N GLY A 101 8.35 5.34 -7.64
CA GLY A 101 8.23 3.91 -7.88
C GLY A 101 7.61 3.12 -6.73
N ASN A 102 7.05 3.80 -5.72
CA ASN A 102 6.20 3.20 -4.69
C ASN A 102 4.87 2.77 -5.30
N ILE A 103 4.42 1.57 -4.99
CA ILE A 103 3.19 1.02 -5.55
C ILE A 103 2.19 0.74 -4.43
N TYR A 104 0.98 1.26 -4.60
CA TYR A 104 -0.12 1.16 -3.66
C TYR A 104 -1.18 0.19 -4.21
N GLY A 105 -1.65 -0.69 -3.33
CA GLY A 105 -2.67 -1.68 -3.67
C GLY A 105 -3.44 -2.16 -2.45
N TYR A 106 -4.19 -3.25 -2.62
CA TYR A 106 -4.95 -3.89 -1.55
C TYR A 106 -4.64 -5.38 -1.49
N ASP A 107 -4.21 -5.86 -0.32
CA ASP A 107 -4.02 -7.28 -0.06
C ASP A 107 -5.36 -7.90 0.40
N LEU A 108 -5.93 -8.78 -0.42
CA LEU A 108 -7.18 -9.47 -0.13
C LEU A 108 -7.10 -10.45 1.04
N ALA A 109 -5.94 -11.09 1.24
CA ALA A 109 -5.75 -12.07 2.30
C ALA A 109 -5.64 -11.38 3.66
N LYS A 110 -4.95 -10.23 3.72
CA LYS A 110 -4.84 -9.41 4.94
C LYS A 110 -5.98 -8.41 5.11
N LYS A 111 -6.77 -8.17 4.05
CA LYS A 111 -7.83 -7.15 3.99
C LYS A 111 -7.32 -5.76 4.37
N LYS A 112 -6.18 -5.36 3.79
CA LYS A 112 -5.48 -4.11 4.13
C LYS A 112 -4.89 -3.44 2.89
N PRO A 113 -4.82 -2.10 2.87
CA PRO A 113 -3.96 -1.40 1.93
C PRO A 113 -2.49 -1.72 2.18
N VAL A 114 -1.70 -1.67 1.12
CA VAL A 114 -0.31 -2.13 1.15
C VAL A 114 0.56 -1.31 0.19
N LEU A 115 1.79 -1.04 0.64
CA LEU A 115 2.89 -0.50 -0.16
C LEU A 115 3.76 -1.66 -0.63
N ILE A 116 4.02 -1.73 -1.92
CA ILE A 116 4.85 -2.75 -2.56
C ILE A 116 5.92 -2.12 -3.44
N ASP A 117 7.00 -2.86 -3.68
CA ASP A 117 8.02 -2.49 -4.67
C ASP A 117 7.67 -3.02 -6.07
N LYS A 118 8.53 -2.71 -7.05
CA LYS A 118 8.34 -3.09 -8.47
C LYS A 118 8.33 -4.60 -8.69
N ASP A 119 8.99 -5.35 -7.82
CA ASP A 119 9.06 -6.82 -7.81
C ASP A 119 7.89 -7.48 -7.07
N LEU A 120 6.94 -6.64 -6.63
CA LEU A 120 5.71 -6.97 -5.91
C LEU A 120 5.97 -7.50 -4.50
N ASN A 121 7.14 -7.21 -3.93
CA ASN A 121 7.41 -7.49 -2.53
C ASN A 121 6.66 -6.48 -1.67
N ILE A 122 6.05 -6.97 -0.60
CA ILE A 122 5.36 -6.14 0.38
C ILE A 122 6.39 -5.42 1.23
N LEU A 123 6.31 -4.08 1.24
CA LEU A 123 7.16 -3.21 2.04
C LEU A 123 6.47 -2.85 3.36
N GLU A 124 5.17 -2.51 3.30
CA GLU A 124 4.44 -2.00 4.46
C GLU A 124 2.92 -2.21 4.31
N TYR A 125 2.25 -2.50 5.42
CA TYR A 125 0.78 -2.52 5.50
C TYR A 125 0.27 -1.26 6.18
N PHE A 126 -0.91 -0.82 5.76
CA PHE A 126 -1.61 0.31 6.37
C PHE A 126 -2.88 -0.15 7.07
N LYS A 127 -3.29 0.61 8.08
CA LYS A 127 -4.63 0.56 8.66
C LYS A 127 -5.50 1.60 7.96
N ILE A 128 -6.74 1.22 7.70
CA ILE A 128 -7.77 2.18 7.31
C ILE A 128 -8.34 2.77 8.60
N TYR A 129 -8.30 4.09 8.71
CA TYR A 129 -8.94 4.78 9.83
C TYR A 129 -10.45 4.88 9.54
N GLU A 130 -11.27 4.16 10.30
CA GLU A 130 -12.72 4.32 10.28
C GLU A 130 -13.08 5.51 11.17
N GLN A 131 -13.72 6.54 10.60
CA GLN A 131 -14.30 7.66 11.34
C GLN A 131 -15.79 7.44 11.57
#